data_AF-A0A936VHU8-F1
#
_entry.id   AF-A0A936VHU8-F1
#
_cell.length_a   1.000
_cell.length_b   1.000
_cell.length_c   1.000
_cell.angle_alpha   90.00
_cell.angle_beta   90.00
_cell.angle_gamma   90.00
#
_symmetry.space_group_name_H-M   'P 1'
#
loop_
_entity.id
_entity.type
_entity.pdbx_description
1 polymer ?
#
loop_
_entity_poly.entity_id
_entity_poly.type
_entity_poly.pdbx_seq_one_letter_code
_entity_poly.pdbx_strand_id
1 'polypeptide(L)'
;MQSTNCPKCSSDDTQSFDMAHKSGSSSGLVIGVGTTHGNLGVGGGYQKTKSGLAKQTEPPNEDSDVGSGIAFIFIAIFIFNFVGSPLSLLLAWVLGRENWDLTSWLVGMFIGLVAAVTFVVLARKYNDSQKTKVAAAYKVALMKWQHSWICLRCGNTFYVRDGVKG
;
A
#
# COMPACT_ATOMS: atom_id res chain seq x y z
N MET A 1 -14.27 -36.78 4.98
CA MET A 1 -12.95 -36.27 4.53
C MET A 1 -13.21 -35.58 3.21
N GLN A 2 -12.91 -34.28 3.10
CA GLN A 2 -13.08 -33.53 1.85
C GLN A 2 -12.11 -34.12 0.81
N SER A 3 -12.58 -34.49 -0.38
CA SER A 3 -11.70 -34.96 -1.45
C SER A 3 -10.88 -33.78 -1.96
N THR A 4 -9.57 -33.79 -1.70
CA THR A 4 -8.61 -32.79 -2.19
C THR A 4 -8.11 -33.13 -3.60
N ASN A 5 -8.77 -34.06 -4.29
CA ASN A 5 -8.26 -34.58 -5.55
C ASN A 5 -8.41 -33.53 -6.66
N CYS A 6 -7.40 -33.45 -7.52
CA CYS A 6 -7.42 -32.49 -8.62
C CYS A 6 -8.59 -32.80 -9.59
N PRO A 7 -9.47 -31.84 -9.92
CA PRO A 7 -10.59 -32.08 -10.83
C PRO A 7 -10.14 -32.32 -12.29
N LYS A 8 -8.92 -31.93 -12.65
CA LYS A 8 -8.40 -32.04 -14.01
C LYS A 8 -7.66 -33.36 -14.29
N CYS A 9 -6.90 -33.86 -13.32
CA CYS A 9 -6.06 -35.05 -13.49
C CYS A 9 -6.26 -36.12 -12.42
N SER A 10 -7.21 -35.92 -11.50
CA SER A 10 -7.53 -36.85 -10.39
C SER A 10 -6.35 -37.22 -9.50
N SER A 11 -5.24 -36.46 -9.55
CA SER A 11 -4.08 -36.66 -8.70
C SER A 11 -4.39 -36.24 -7.26
N ASP A 12 -3.92 -37.04 -6.31
CA ASP A 12 -3.97 -36.75 -4.87
C ASP A 12 -2.89 -35.73 -4.45
N ASP A 13 -1.89 -35.54 -5.30
CA ASP A 13 -0.79 -34.59 -5.10
C ASP A 13 -1.25 -33.14 -5.34
N THR A 14 -1.86 -32.58 -4.29
CA THR A 14 -2.38 -31.22 -4.22
C THR A 14 -1.91 -30.54 -2.95
N GLN A 15 -1.66 -29.24 -3.03
CA GLN A 15 -1.26 -28.42 -1.89
C GLN A 15 -2.13 -27.18 -1.81
N SER A 16 -2.38 -26.70 -0.59
CA SER A 16 -3.03 -25.40 -0.39
C SER A 16 -2.12 -24.28 -0.86
N PHE A 17 -2.70 -23.18 -1.33
CA PHE A 17 -1.94 -22.00 -1.77
C PHE A 17 -1.02 -21.45 -0.67
N ASP A 18 -1.45 -21.51 0.60
CA ASP A 18 -0.62 -21.08 1.74
C ASP A 18 0.65 -21.92 1.90
N MET A 19 0.52 -23.24 1.81
CA MET A 19 1.66 -24.14 1.91
C MET A 19 2.59 -24.03 0.69
N ALA A 20 2.02 -23.96 -0.51
CA ALA A 20 2.78 -23.80 -1.75
C ALA A 20 3.56 -22.48 -1.79
N HIS A 21 2.96 -21.38 -1.31
CA HIS A 21 3.64 -20.09 -1.20
C HIS A 21 4.78 -20.16 -0.18
N LYS A 22 4.48 -20.59 1.06
CA LYS A 22 5.46 -20.65 2.15
C LYS A 22 6.64 -21.54 1.81
N SER A 23 6.39 -22.70 1.19
CA SER A 23 7.45 -23.63 0.77
C SER A 23 8.38 -23.02 -0.27
N GLY A 24 7.89 -22.06 -1.06
CA GLY A 24 8.65 -21.45 -2.14
C GLY A 24 9.15 -20.03 -1.85
N SER A 25 8.89 -19.48 -0.67
CA SER A 25 9.33 -18.15 -0.26
C SER A 25 10.38 -18.26 0.84
N SER A 26 11.57 -17.72 0.60
CA SER A 26 12.60 -17.58 1.63
C SER A 26 13.05 -16.14 1.75
N SER A 27 13.27 -15.71 2.99
CA SER A 27 13.85 -14.41 3.30
C SER A 27 15.00 -14.64 4.27
N GLY A 28 16.18 -14.15 3.92
CA GLY A 28 17.39 -14.33 4.72
C GLY A 28 18.24 -13.07 4.74
N LEU A 29 18.89 -12.86 5.89
CA LEU A 29 20.02 -11.95 5.97
C LEU A 29 21.22 -12.66 5.35
N VAL A 30 21.68 -12.17 4.21
CA VAL A 30 22.89 -12.66 3.55
C VAL A 30 24.04 -11.79 4.03
N ILE A 31 24.96 -12.38 4.78
CA ILE A 31 26.21 -11.73 5.17
C ILE A 31 27.30 -12.34 4.30
N GLY A 32 27.83 -11.55 3.36
CA GLY A 32 28.92 -11.95 2.49
C GLY A 32 30.20 -11.21 2.87
N VAL A 33 31.32 -11.93 2.92
CA VAL A 33 32.65 -11.31 2.96
C VAL A 33 33.20 -11.31 1.54
N GLY A 34 33.40 -10.13 0.98
CA GLY A 34 33.89 -9.94 -0.38
C GLY A 34 35.19 -9.15 -0.37
N THR A 35 36.13 -9.52 -1.23
CA THR A 35 37.30 -8.69 -1.51
C THR A 35 37.01 -7.86 -2.75
N THR A 36 37.10 -6.53 -2.62
CA THR A 36 36.96 -5.63 -3.77
C THR A 36 38.20 -4.75 -3.77
N HIS A 37 39.06 -4.94 -4.78
CA HIS A 37 40.33 -4.23 -4.95
C HIS A 37 41.29 -4.31 -3.75
N GLY A 38 41.55 -5.52 -3.23
CA GLY A 38 42.55 -5.76 -2.19
C GLY A 38 42.12 -5.43 -0.76
N ASN A 39 40.92 -4.87 -0.56
CA ASN A 39 40.32 -4.67 0.76
C ASN A 39 39.27 -5.74 1.06
N LEU A 40 39.33 -6.34 2.25
CA LEU A 40 38.32 -7.24 2.81
C LEU A 40 37.14 -6.40 3.30
N GLY A 41 35.98 -6.54 2.66
CA GLY A 41 34.73 -5.91 3.07
C GLY A 41 33.71 -6.95 3.49
N VAL A 42 32.93 -6.65 4.54
CA VAL A 42 31.76 -7.44 4.93
C VAL A 42 30.51 -6.67 4.53
N GLY A 43 29.71 -7.24 3.64
CA GLY A 43 28.45 -6.68 3.19
C GLY A 43 27.29 -7.54 3.67
N GLY A 44 26.34 -6.93 4.37
CA GLY A 44 25.06 -7.55 4.74
C GLY A 44 23.94 -7.06 3.83
N GLY A 45 23.21 -7.96 3.20
CA GLY A 45 22.04 -7.66 2.40
C GLY A 45 20.84 -8.50 2.83
N TYR A 46 19.65 -7.90 2.89
CA TYR A 46 18.41 -8.65 3.03
C TYR A 46 17.97 -9.13 1.65
N GLN A 47 17.93 -10.44 1.45
CA GLN A 47 17.48 -11.03 0.19
C GLN A 47 16.16 -11.78 0.40
N LYS A 48 15.17 -11.47 -0.44
CA LYS A 48 13.91 -12.22 -0.54
C LYS A 48 13.95 -13.00 -1.85
N THR A 49 13.91 -14.32 -1.77
CA THR A 49 13.88 -15.21 -2.93
C THR A 49 12.51 -15.88 -2.98
N LYS A 50 11.84 -15.80 -4.12
CA LYS A 50 10.57 -16.49 -4.38
C LYS A 50 10.74 -17.44 -5.55
N SER A 51 10.32 -18.69 -5.37
CA SER A 51 10.21 -19.67 -6.45
C SER A 51 9.06 -19.32 -7.41
N GLY A 52 9.07 -19.88 -8.63
CA GLY A 52 8.00 -19.68 -9.60
C GLY A 52 6.62 -20.12 -9.07
N LEU A 53 6.58 -21.17 -8.24
CA LEU A 53 5.35 -21.66 -7.61
C LEU A 53 4.84 -20.70 -6.53
N ALA A 54 5.74 -20.12 -5.72
CA ALA A 54 5.38 -19.10 -4.73
C ALA A 54 4.88 -17.80 -5.37
N LYS A 55 5.41 -17.44 -6.54
CA LYS A 55 4.90 -16.30 -7.31
C LYS A 55 3.48 -16.54 -7.86
N GLN A 56 3.16 -17.78 -8.26
CA GLN A 56 1.82 -18.13 -8.73
C GLN A 56 0.79 -18.23 -7.60
N THR A 57 1.25 -18.49 -6.38
CA THR A 57 0.40 -18.62 -5.18
C THR A 57 0.53 -17.41 -4.26
N GLU A 58 0.97 -16.27 -4.79
CA GLU A 58 1.15 -15.03 -4.01
C GLU A 58 -0.18 -14.58 -3.38
N PRO A 59 -0.21 -14.28 -2.06
CA PRO A 59 -1.39 -13.73 -1.44
C PRO A 59 -1.72 -12.35 -2.04
N PRO A 60 -3.00 -11.93 -2.02
CA PRO A 60 -3.35 -10.58 -2.41
C PRO A 60 -2.56 -9.57 -1.54
N ASN A 61 -2.12 -8.47 -2.14
CA ASN A 61 -1.44 -7.39 -1.43
C ASN A 61 -2.45 -6.41 -0.84
N GLU A 62 -2.16 -5.93 0.37
CA GLU A 62 -2.90 -4.81 0.97
C GLU A 62 -2.37 -3.49 0.40
N ASP A 63 -3.09 -2.89 -0.54
CA ASP A 63 -2.77 -1.54 -1.01
C ASP A 63 -3.12 -0.55 0.11
N SER A 64 -2.12 -0.14 0.89
CA SER A 64 -2.31 0.68 2.10
C SER A 64 -1.98 2.17 1.92
N ASP A 65 -1.42 2.60 0.78
CA ASP A 65 -0.68 3.86 0.74
C ASP A 65 -1.40 5.08 0.15
N VAL A 66 -2.73 5.08 0.16
CA VAL A 66 -3.53 6.23 -0.32
C VAL A 66 -3.54 7.39 0.71
N GLY A 67 -2.93 7.22 1.89
CA GLY A 67 -2.92 8.20 2.98
C GLY A 67 -1.84 9.30 2.86
N SER A 68 -0.70 8.97 2.25
CA SER A 68 0.51 9.81 2.30
C SER A 68 0.35 11.12 1.51
N GLY A 69 -0.28 11.09 0.33
CA GLY A 69 -0.42 12.27 -0.53
C GLY A 69 -1.27 13.40 0.06
N ILE A 70 -2.27 13.09 0.89
CA ILE A 70 -3.15 14.11 1.50
C ILE A 70 -2.38 14.91 2.57
N ALA A 71 -1.45 14.27 3.30
CA ALA A 71 -0.64 14.95 4.31
C ALA A 71 0.29 16.00 3.68
N PHE A 72 0.87 15.73 2.52
CA PHE A 72 1.72 16.69 1.80
C PHE A 72 0.94 17.93 1.33
N ILE A 73 -0.28 17.75 0.82
CA ILE A 73 -1.13 18.86 0.37
C ILE A 73 -1.46 19.79 1.54
N PHE A 74 -1.74 19.22 2.71
CA PHE A 74 -1.96 20.00 3.93
C PHE A 74 -0.75 20.80 4.37
N ILE A 75 0.42 20.16 4.42
CA ILE A 75 1.67 20.81 4.79
C ILE A 75 1.95 21.97 3.83
N ALA A 76 1.73 21.77 2.52
CA ALA A 76 1.88 22.82 1.52
C ALA A 76 0.90 23.99 1.72
N ILE A 77 -0.38 23.73 1.96
CA ILE A 77 -1.39 24.77 2.22
C ILE A 77 -1.09 25.53 3.51
N PHE A 78 -0.65 24.83 4.56
CA PHE A 78 -0.32 25.43 5.84
C PHE A 78 0.90 26.35 5.72
N ILE A 79 1.97 25.88 5.06
CA ILE A 79 3.17 26.69 4.78
C ILE A 79 2.82 27.90 3.91
N PHE A 80 1.98 27.74 2.88
CA PHE A 80 1.59 28.84 2.01
C PHE A 80 0.80 29.92 2.77
N ASN A 81 -0.14 29.53 3.63
CA ASN A 81 -0.96 30.49 4.39
C ASN A 81 -0.20 31.14 5.56
N PHE A 82 0.55 30.34 6.35
CA PHE A 82 1.21 30.82 7.57
C PHE A 82 2.62 31.35 7.37
N VAL A 83 3.32 30.97 6.30
CA VAL A 83 4.69 31.43 6.02
C VAL A 83 4.73 32.28 4.75
N GLY A 84 4.11 31.81 3.67
CA GLY A 84 4.09 32.51 2.39
C GLY A 84 3.34 33.85 2.44
N SER A 85 2.13 33.85 3.00
CA SER A 85 1.29 35.06 3.05
C SER A 85 1.86 36.19 3.94
N PRO A 86 2.33 35.97 5.18
CA PRO A 86 2.93 37.05 5.97
C PRO A 86 4.27 37.51 5.41
N LEU A 87 5.06 36.63 4.79
CA LEU A 87 6.29 37.02 4.11
C LEU A 87 6.01 37.94 2.90
N SER A 88 4.94 37.66 2.14
CA SER A 88 4.54 38.50 1.01
C SER A 88 4.06 39.89 1.46
N LEU A 89 3.40 40.00 2.61
CA LEU A 89 3.04 41.28 3.22
C LEU A 89 4.26 42.05 3.73
N LEU A 90 5.21 41.36 4.38
CA LEU A 90 6.47 41.95 4.80
C LEU A 90 7.24 42.54 3.61
N LEU A 91 7.33 41.77 2.52
CA LEU A 91 7.96 42.21 1.27
C LEU A 91 7.21 43.39 0.63
N ALA A 92 5.88 43.37 0.60
CA ALA A 92 5.08 44.47 0.07
C ALA A 92 5.25 45.76 0.89
N TRP A 93 5.37 45.64 2.22
CA TRP A 93 5.65 46.74 3.13
C TRP A 93 7.06 47.31 2.92
N VAL A 94 8.09 46.44 2.81
CA VAL A 94 9.48 46.86 2.52
C VAL A 94 9.60 47.50 1.13
N LEU A 95 8.81 47.06 0.15
CA LEU A 95 8.82 47.58 -1.21
C LEU A 95 7.87 48.77 -1.43
N GLY A 96 7.21 49.29 -0.38
CA GLY A 96 6.41 50.51 -0.46
C GLY A 96 5.13 50.41 -1.29
N ARG A 97 4.51 49.22 -1.42
CA ARG A 97 3.18 49.07 -2.05
C ARG A 97 2.08 49.34 -1.01
N GLU A 98 1.48 50.53 -1.07
CA GLU A 98 0.59 51.08 -0.02
C GLU A 98 -0.89 50.64 -0.06
N ASN A 99 -1.27 49.68 -0.90
CA ASN A 99 -2.68 49.44 -1.25
C ASN A 99 -3.18 48.01 -0.97
N TRP A 100 -2.50 47.26 -0.09
CA TRP A 100 -2.98 45.95 0.35
C TRP A 100 -3.68 46.09 1.70
N ASP A 101 -5.00 46.31 1.61
CA ASP A 101 -5.88 46.50 2.75
C ASP A 101 -5.85 45.24 3.64
N LEU A 102 -5.40 45.39 4.90
CA LEU A 102 -5.28 44.32 5.90
C LEU A 102 -6.57 43.50 6.03
N THR A 103 -7.70 44.15 5.81
CA THR A 103 -9.04 43.58 5.80
C THR A 103 -9.20 42.52 4.70
N SER A 104 -8.72 42.80 3.49
CA SER A 104 -8.77 41.88 2.35
C SER A 104 -7.87 40.65 2.57
N TRP A 105 -6.73 40.84 3.25
CA TRP A 105 -5.84 39.75 3.63
C TRP A 105 -6.45 38.83 4.69
N LEU A 106 -7.04 39.39 5.75
CA LEU A 106 -7.72 38.62 6.79
C LEU A 106 -8.89 37.81 6.21
N VAL A 107 -9.73 38.44 5.36
CA VAL A 107 -10.84 37.76 4.69
C VAL A 107 -10.35 36.62 3.79
N GLY A 108 -9.27 36.84 3.02
CA GLY A 108 -8.65 35.81 2.20
C GLY A 108 -8.13 34.62 3.03
N MET A 109 -7.53 34.88 4.19
CA MET A 109 -7.02 33.84 5.09
C MET A 109 -8.16 32.99 5.68
N PHE A 110 -9.25 33.63 6.12
CA PHE A 110 -10.42 32.91 6.63
C PHE A 110 -11.09 32.04 5.56
N ILE A 111 -11.25 32.56 4.34
CA ILE A 111 -11.82 31.79 3.22
C ILE A 111 -10.90 30.62 2.85
N GLY A 112 -9.58 30.85 2.79
CA GLY A 112 -8.59 29.82 2.51
C GLY A 112 -8.59 28.71 3.56
N LEU A 113 -8.70 29.07 4.84
CA LEU A 113 -8.75 28.10 5.95
C LEU A 113 -10.04 27.28 5.90
N VAL A 114 -11.19 27.91 5.68
CA VAL A 114 -12.48 27.20 5.55
C VAL A 114 -12.45 26.25 4.35
N ALA A 115 -11.97 26.71 3.20
CA ALA A 115 -11.85 25.87 2.00
C ALA A 115 -10.90 24.67 2.24
N ALA A 116 -9.75 24.90 2.89
CA ALA A 116 -8.80 23.84 3.22
C ALA A 116 -9.41 22.80 4.17
N VAL A 117 -10.05 23.24 5.26
CA VAL A 117 -10.69 22.33 6.22
C VAL A 117 -11.81 21.52 5.56
N THR A 118 -12.61 22.17 4.70
CA THR A 118 -13.71 21.50 3.99
C THR A 118 -13.18 20.45 3.00
N PHE A 119 -12.17 20.81 2.20
CA PHE A 119 -11.53 19.89 1.26
C PHE A 119 -10.96 18.65 1.96
N VAL A 120 -10.37 18.85 3.13
CA VAL A 120 -9.77 17.81 3.95
C VAL A 120 -10.79 16.84 4.50
N VAL A 121 -11.89 17.36 5.05
CA VAL A 121 -12.94 16.52 5.61
C VAL A 121 -13.53 15.64 4.51
N LEU A 122 -13.75 16.21 3.32
CA LEU A 122 -14.20 15.48 2.14
C LEU A 122 -13.16 14.46 1.65
N ALA A 123 -11.88 14.83 1.56
CA ALA A 123 -10.80 13.95 1.13
C ALA A 123 -10.60 12.78 2.10
N ARG A 124 -10.67 13.03 3.41
CA ARG A 124 -10.62 11.98 4.45
C ARG A 124 -11.81 11.04 4.34
N LYS A 125 -13.03 11.57 4.21
CA LYS A 125 -14.24 10.76 4.05
C LYS A 125 -14.21 9.91 2.78
N TYR A 126 -13.70 10.47 1.68
CA TYR A 126 -13.53 9.74 0.42
C TYR A 126 -12.47 8.64 0.56
N ASN A 127 -11.31 8.94 1.15
CA ASN A 127 -10.24 7.97 1.36
C ASN A 127 -10.68 6.85 2.30
N ASP A 128 -11.40 7.17 3.37
CA ASP A 128 -11.92 6.17 4.31
C ASP A 128 -12.98 5.26 3.67
N SER A 129 -13.86 5.84 2.85
CA SER A 129 -14.82 5.05 2.06
C SER A 129 -14.13 4.16 1.02
N GLN A 130 -13.01 4.60 0.44
CA GLN A 130 -12.20 3.76 -0.46
C GLN A 130 -11.47 2.67 0.30
N LYS A 131 -10.82 3.00 1.43
CA LYS A 131 -10.13 2.04 2.29
C LYS A 131 -11.06 0.93 2.77
N THR A 132 -12.28 1.25 3.17
CA THR A 132 -13.27 0.25 3.59
C THR A 132 -13.68 -0.68 2.46
N LYS A 133 -13.89 -0.17 1.24
CA LYS A 133 -14.20 -0.99 0.05
C LYS A 133 -13.03 -1.88 -0.35
N VAL A 134 -11.82 -1.32 -0.39
CA VAL A 134 -10.59 -2.06 -0.72
C VAL A 134 -10.32 -3.12 0.34
N ALA A 135 -10.45 -2.80 1.63
CA ALA A 135 -10.29 -3.75 2.72
C ALA A 135 -11.35 -4.88 2.69
N ALA A 136 -12.60 -4.56 2.34
CA ALA A 136 -13.63 -5.57 2.17
C ALA A 136 -13.34 -6.50 0.99
N ALA A 137 -12.96 -5.94 -0.17
CA ALA A 137 -12.56 -6.71 -1.35
C ALA A 137 -11.33 -7.58 -1.06
N TYR A 138 -10.34 -7.04 -0.34
CA TYR A 138 -9.16 -7.73 0.12
C TYR A 138 -9.50 -8.93 1.00
N LYS A 139 -10.37 -8.76 2.00
CA LYS A 139 -10.81 -9.87 2.88
C LYS A 139 -11.48 -10.98 2.09
N VAL A 140 -12.33 -10.66 1.11
CA VAL A 140 -12.98 -11.66 0.26
C VAL A 140 -11.95 -12.39 -0.61
N ALA A 141 -11.01 -11.66 -1.21
CA ALA A 141 -9.93 -12.25 -2.00
C ALA A 141 -9.03 -13.16 -1.14
N LEU A 142 -8.73 -12.75 0.09
CA LEU A 142 -7.92 -13.52 1.03
C LEU A 142 -8.63 -14.81 1.45
N MET A 143 -9.92 -14.76 1.80
CA MET A 143 -10.71 -15.96 2.09
C MET A 143 -10.76 -16.92 0.90
N LYS A 144 -10.89 -16.38 -0.32
CA LYS A 144 -10.86 -17.20 -1.53
C LYS A 144 -9.50 -17.88 -1.71
N TRP A 145 -8.41 -17.13 -1.50
CA TRP A 145 -7.05 -17.63 -1.59
C TRP A 145 -6.76 -18.72 -0.54
N GLN A 146 -7.23 -18.55 0.70
CA GLN A 146 -7.04 -19.52 1.79
C GLN A 146 -7.68 -20.89 1.49
N HIS A 147 -8.79 -20.93 0.76
CA HIS A 147 -9.45 -22.18 0.34
C HIS A 147 -9.11 -22.59 -1.10
N SER A 148 -8.08 -21.96 -1.70
CA SER A 148 -7.58 -22.33 -3.02
C SER A 148 -6.45 -23.36 -2.91
N TRP A 149 -6.47 -24.30 -3.84
CA TRP A 149 -5.53 -25.43 -3.93
C TRP A 149 -4.89 -25.48 -5.31
N ILE A 150 -3.65 -25.94 -5.36
CA ILE A 150 -2.89 -26.16 -6.59
C ILE A 150 -2.50 -27.63 -6.70
N CYS A 151 -2.68 -28.22 -7.87
CA CYS A 151 -2.17 -29.55 -8.16
C CYS A 151 -0.72 -29.48 -8.64
N LEU A 152 0.17 -30.20 -7.97
CA LEU A 152 1.61 -30.19 -8.30
C LEU A 152 1.94 -30.98 -9.56
N ARG A 153 1.09 -31.94 -9.97
CA ARG A 153 1.29 -32.68 -11.22
C ARG A 153 0.95 -31.90 -12.48
N CYS A 154 -0.18 -31.20 -12.50
CA CYS A 154 -0.73 -30.58 -13.72
C CYS A 154 -0.81 -29.05 -13.65
N GLY A 155 -0.46 -28.44 -12.52
CA GLY A 155 -0.52 -27.00 -12.30
C GLY A 155 -1.94 -26.42 -12.23
N ASN A 156 -2.98 -27.25 -12.24
CA ASN A 156 -4.36 -26.77 -12.17
C ASN A 156 -4.67 -26.21 -10.78
N THR A 157 -5.25 -25.01 -10.75
CA THR A 157 -5.72 -24.36 -9.53
C THR A 157 -7.23 -24.52 -9.41
N PHE A 158 -7.72 -24.79 -8.20
CA PHE A 158 -9.14 -24.98 -7.94
C PHE A 158 -9.52 -24.52 -6.54
N TYR A 159 -10.80 -24.22 -6.35
CA TYR A 159 -11.35 -23.75 -5.08
C TYR A 159 -12.15 -24.87 -4.44
N VAL A 160 -11.81 -25.24 -3.22
CA VAL A 160 -12.58 -26.23 -2.46
C VAL A 160 -13.63 -25.47 -1.67
N ARG A 161 -14.90 -25.55 -2.10
CA ARG A 161 -16.02 -25.10 -1.25
C ARG A 161 -16.13 -26.07 -0.09
N ASP A 162 -16.05 -25.57 1.14
CA ASP A 162 -16.48 -26.33 2.31
C ASP A 162 -17.89 -26.88 2.03
N GLY A 163 -17.99 -28.20 2.00
CA GLY A 163 -19.20 -28.90 1.61
C GLY A 163 -20.36 -28.53 2.51
N VAL A 164 -21.23 -27.63 2.05
CA VAL A 164 -22.62 -27.60 2.49
C VAL A 164 -23.23 -28.90 2.01
N LYS A 165 -23.40 -29.85 2.94
CA LYS A 165 -24.26 -31.01 2.74
C LYS A 165 -25.67 -30.46 2.52
N GLY A 166 -26.13 -30.46 1.27
CA GLY A 166 -27.54 -30.41 0.93
C GLY A 166 -28.16 -31.78 1.12
#